data_AF-A0A3M1LZM0-F1
#
_entry.id   AF-A0A3M1LZM0-F1
#
_cell.length_a   1.000
_cell.length_b   1.000
_cell.length_c   1.000
_cell.angle_alpha   90.00
_cell.angle_beta   90.00
_cell.angle_gamma   90.00
#
_symmetry.space_group_name_H-M   'P 1'
#
loop_
_entity.id
_entity.type
_entity.pdbx_description
1 polymer ?
#
loop_
_entity_poly.entity_id
_entity_poly.type
_entity_poly.pdbx_seq_one_letter_code
_entity_poly.pdbx_strand_id
1 'polypeptide(L)'
;MSVRCCWDSPVEISSTEIAYHGYRAVERQTARCDISPPLLHLHPFSSPLCEAAMEQDNAPDLPQANRKWMEFENGRALGTWQLWRGGQYCSILTEIGIVGCGIYDLETPAEFGQAIAIAKGTPDHPLTYPEDLLEASIVGVTPQAAALGIQPGQTGRQAVERMLAAARSSTNSAN
;
A
#
# COMPACT_ATOMS: atom_id res chain seq x y z
N MET A 1 35.68 8.12 -19.73
CA MET A 1 36.54 8.33 -18.53
C MET A 1 36.37 9.79 -18.14
N SER A 2 36.05 10.23 -16.94
CA SER A 2 35.82 9.63 -15.62
C SER A 2 35.05 10.71 -14.85
N VAL A 3 33.90 10.38 -14.26
CA VAL A 3 33.19 11.30 -13.36
C VAL A 3 33.96 11.32 -12.04
N ARG A 4 34.57 12.46 -11.70
CA ARG A 4 35.13 12.68 -10.35
C ARG A 4 34.00 13.16 -9.46
N CYS A 5 33.79 12.44 -8.36
CA CYS A 5 32.94 12.84 -7.27
C CYS A 5 33.58 14.03 -6.54
N CYS A 6 32.88 15.15 -6.41
CA CYS A 6 33.26 16.23 -5.50
C CYS A 6 32.78 15.89 -4.09
N TRP A 7 33.54 15.04 -3.39
CA TRP A 7 33.51 14.94 -1.94
C TRP A 7 34.74 15.70 -1.45
N ASP A 8 34.58 16.99 -1.15
CA ASP A 8 35.57 17.74 -0.36
C ASP A 8 34.93 19.00 0.20
N SER A 9 34.37 18.87 1.40
CA SER A 9 34.37 19.95 2.41
C SER A 9 34.07 19.33 3.79
N PRO A 10 34.91 19.57 4.81
CA PRO A 10 34.72 19.00 6.14
C PRO A 10 33.65 19.77 6.90
N VAL A 11 32.69 19.05 7.50
CA VAL A 11 31.76 19.61 8.50
C VAL A 11 32.34 19.28 9.88
N GLU A 12 32.67 20.30 10.65
CA GLU A 12 33.00 20.18 12.08
C GLU A 12 31.73 19.75 12.85
N ILE A 13 31.81 18.61 13.54
CA ILE A 13 30.73 18.08 14.37
C ILE A 13 31.07 18.42 15.82
N SER A 14 30.30 19.34 16.42
CA SER A 14 30.27 19.55 17.87
C SER A 14 29.47 18.42 18.53
N SER A 15 30.06 17.85 19.58
CA SER A 15 29.62 16.64 20.25
C SER A 15 28.39 16.87 21.15
N THR A 16 27.19 16.55 20.68
CA THR A 16 26.07 16.15 21.55
C THR A 16 25.05 15.31 20.77
N GLU A 17 24.83 14.10 21.29
CA GLU A 17 23.66 13.23 21.17
C GLU A 17 23.25 12.55 19.84
N ILE A 18 23.32 11.23 19.96
CA ILE A 18 22.90 10.12 19.12
C ILE A 18 21.39 10.19 18.82
N ALA A 19 21.00 10.21 17.54
CA ALA A 19 19.74 9.65 17.08
C ALA A 19 19.78 9.32 15.57
N TYR A 20 19.61 8.03 15.29
CA TYR A 20 19.11 7.40 14.05
C TYR A 20 19.10 8.24 12.76
N HIS A 21 20.08 7.98 11.91
CA HIS A 21 20.07 8.33 10.49
C HIS A 21 19.06 7.46 9.72
N GLY A 22 18.18 8.07 8.91
CA GLY A 22 17.52 7.30 7.86
C GLY A 22 16.29 7.88 7.15
N TYR A 23 15.73 9.01 7.58
CA TYR A 23 14.65 9.68 6.82
C TYR A 23 15.03 11.14 6.58
N ARG A 24 15.54 11.47 5.38
CA ARG A 24 15.56 12.85 4.94
C ARG A 24 14.13 13.24 4.56
N ALA A 25 13.48 13.99 5.45
CA ALA A 25 12.38 14.84 5.08
C ALA A 25 12.86 15.77 3.97
N VAL A 26 12.24 15.72 2.80
CA VAL A 26 12.38 16.77 1.79
C VAL A 26 11.58 17.95 2.32
N GLU A 27 12.24 18.78 3.11
CA GLU A 27 11.72 20.08 3.53
C GLU A 27 11.58 20.91 2.26
N ARG A 28 10.34 21.17 1.83
CA ARG A 28 10.08 22.10 0.73
C ARG A 28 10.56 23.46 1.17
N GLN A 29 11.73 23.83 0.67
CA GLN A 29 12.27 25.17 0.79
C GLN A 29 11.30 26.10 0.07
N THR A 30 10.43 26.76 0.83
CA THR A 30 9.63 27.89 0.35
C THR A 30 10.60 28.99 -0.02
N ALA A 31 10.97 29.06 -1.30
CA ALA A 31 11.65 30.20 -1.85
C ALA A 31 10.72 31.41 -1.65
N ARG A 32 11.10 32.29 -0.72
CA ARG A 32 10.52 33.62 -0.60
C ARG A 32 10.92 34.37 -1.86
N CYS A 33 10.02 34.45 -2.83
CA CYS A 33 10.12 35.42 -3.91
C CYS A 33 9.79 36.80 -3.32
N ASP A 34 10.83 37.55 -2.95
CA ASP A 34 10.72 38.99 -2.73
C ASP A 34 10.44 39.66 -4.09
N ILE A 35 9.16 39.76 -4.44
CA ILE A 35 8.68 40.63 -5.50
C ILE A 35 7.49 41.40 -4.94
N SER A 36 7.72 42.68 -4.70
CA SER A 36 6.70 43.65 -4.30
C SER A 36 5.54 43.65 -5.32
N PRO A 37 4.26 43.62 -4.90
CA PRO A 37 3.16 43.46 -5.84
C PRO A 37 2.74 44.80 -6.47
N PRO A 38 2.65 44.91 -7.80
CA PRO A 38 1.69 45.83 -8.40
C PRO A 38 0.36 45.10 -8.61
N LEU A 39 -0.70 45.74 -8.12
CA LEU A 39 -2.11 45.38 -8.31
C LEU A 39 -2.41 45.08 -9.79
N LEU A 40 -2.66 43.83 -10.15
CA LEU A 40 -3.29 43.46 -11.42
C LEU A 40 -4.25 42.28 -11.26
N HIS A 41 -5.29 42.35 -12.07
CA HIS A 41 -6.56 41.63 -12.02
C HIS A 41 -6.48 40.09 -11.90
N LEU A 42 -7.42 39.55 -11.12
CA LEU A 42 -7.78 38.13 -11.10
C LEU A 42 -8.39 37.74 -12.45
N HIS A 43 -7.60 37.09 -13.30
CA HIS A 43 -8.12 36.22 -14.35
C HIS A 43 -8.12 34.76 -13.84
N PRO A 44 -9.12 33.94 -14.22
CA PRO A 44 -9.24 32.58 -13.74
C PRO A 44 -8.05 31.75 -14.22
N PHE A 45 -7.40 31.08 -13.27
CA PHE A 45 -6.25 30.21 -13.48
C PHE A 45 -6.70 28.91 -14.14
N SER A 46 -7.04 28.93 -15.43
CA SER A 46 -7.12 27.70 -16.24
C SER A 46 -5.74 27.41 -16.81
N SER A 47 -4.86 26.85 -15.97
CA SER A 47 -3.60 26.31 -16.47
C SER A 47 -3.87 24.92 -17.08
N PRO A 48 -3.55 24.68 -18.36
CA PRO A 48 -3.69 23.37 -19.00
C PRO A 48 -2.80 22.28 -18.38
N LEU A 49 -1.93 22.64 -17.41
CA LEU A 49 -1.09 21.70 -16.67
C LEU A 49 -1.85 20.87 -15.63
N CYS A 50 -3.08 21.25 -15.25
CA CYS A 50 -3.89 20.44 -14.33
C CYS A 50 -4.67 19.32 -15.02
N GLU A 51 -4.89 19.42 -16.34
CA GLU A 51 -5.69 18.42 -17.09
C GLU A 51 -4.84 17.25 -17.62
N ALA A 52 -3.51 17.34 -17.47
CA ALA A 52 -2.54 16.33 -17.92
C ALA A 52 -2.11 15.32 -16.85
N ALA A 53 -2.84 15.17 -15.74
CA ALA A 53 -2.48 14.28 -14.64
C ALA A 53 -3.24 12.92 -14.62
N MET A 54 -3.80 12.49 -15.75
CA MET A 54 -4.46 11.18 -15.87
C MET A 54 -4.17 10.50 -17.21
N GLU A 55 -2.94 10.63 -17.71
CA GLU A 55 -2.46 9.70 -18.75
C GLU A 55 -2.18 8.36 -18.06
N GLN A 56 -3.18 7.46 -18.09
CA GLN A 56 -2.95 6.05 -17.79
C GLN A 56 -1.99 5.53 -18.84
N ASP A 57 -0.70 5.51 -18.48
CA ASP A 57 0.39 4.96 -19.28
C ASP A 57 0.14 3.46 -19.47
N ASN A 58 -0.64 3.13 -20.49
CA ASN A 58 -0.93 1.76 -20.93
C ASN A 58 0.29 1.24 -21.70
N ALA A 59 1.46 1.22 -21.07
CA ALA A 59 2.64 0.53 -21.58
C ALA A 59 2.49 -0.96 -21.21
N PRO A 60 2.08 -1.84 -22.16
CA PRO A 60 1.77 -3.24 -21.85
C PRO A 60 2.96 -4.05 -21.34
N ASP A 61 4.19 -3.52 -21.49
CA ASP A 61 5.44 -4.16 -21.09
C ASP A 61 6.00 -3.68 -19.75
N LEU A 62 5.41 -2.66 -19.12
CA LEU A 62 5.86 -2.17 -17.82
C LEU A 62 5.08 -2.82 -16.67
N PRO A 63 5.69 -2.96 -15.47
CA PRO A 63 4.97 -3.40 -14.29
C PRO A 63 3.78 -2.49 -13.97
N GLN A 64 2.65 -3.09 -13.67
CA GLN A 64 1.43 -2.39 -13.30
C GLN A 64 1.18 -2.52 -11.80
N ALA A 65 0.85 -1.41 -11.15
CA ALA A 65 0.48 -1.37 -9.74
C ALA A 65 -0.92 -0.78 -9.61
N ASN A 66 -1.90 -1.67 -9.46
CA ASN A 66 -3.30 -1.32 -9.52
C ASN A 66 -3.97 -1.44 -8.16
N ARG A 67 -5.02 -0.64 -7.95
CA ARG A 67 -5.81 -0.67 -6.73
C ARG A 67 -7.25 -0.30 -7.00
N LYS A 68 -8.18 -0.84 -6.22
CA LYS A 68 -9.57 -0.40 -6.20
C LYS A 68 -10.21 -0.63 -4.84
N TRP A 69 -11.18 0.22 -4.50
CA TRP A 69 -12.02 -0.01 -3.34
C TRP A 69 -13.02 -1.12 -3.63
N MET A 70 -13.24 -1.97 -2.63
CA MET A 70 -14.18 -3.08 -2.67
C MET A 70 -15.15 -2.96 -1.49
N GLU A 71 -16.43 -3.23 -1.77
CA GLU A 71 -17.52 -3.13 -0.80
C GLU A 71 -17.85 -4.51 -0.21
N PHE A 72 -18.05 -4.55 1.10
CA PHE A 72 -18.34 -5.71 1.91
C PHE A 72 -19.47 -5.40 2.90
N GLU A 73 -20.09 -6.42 3.49
CA GLU A 73 -21.16 -6.22 4.47
C GLU A 73 -20.65 -5.48 5.72
N ASN A 74 -19.41 -5.78 6.12
CA ASN A 74 -18.79 -5.18 7.30
C ASN A 74 -17.91 -3.96 6.99
N GLY A 75 -17.93 -3.41 5.78
CA GLY A 75 -17.22 -2.17 5.46
C GLY A 75 -16.53 -2.19 4.10
N ARG A 76 -15.40 -1.49 4.01
CA ARG A 76 -14.65 -1.32 2.76
C ARG A 76 -13.24 -1.85 2.93
N ALA A 77 -12.72 -2.48 1.88
CA ALA A 77 -11.35 -2.94 1.80
C ALA A 77 -10.69 -2.45 0.50
N LEU A 78 -9.36 -2.36 0.51
CA LEU A 78 -8.57 -1.98 -0.65
C LEU A 78 -8.08 -3.24 -1.37
N GLY A 79 -8.65 -3.55 -2.52
CA GLY A 79 -8.10 -4.56 -3.42
C GLY A 79 -6.88 -4.00 -4.14
N THR A 80 -5.78 -4.75 -4.16
CA THR A 80 -4.57 -4.42 -4.92
C THR A 80 -4.16 -5.59 -5.79
N TRP A 81 -3.61 -5.29 -6.96
CA TRP A 81 -3.02 -6.30 -7.83
C TRP A 81 -1.88 -5.69 -8.65
N GLN A 82 -0.88 -6.53 -8.88
CA GLN A 82 0.36 -6.17 -9.51
C GLN A 82 0.66 -7.17 -10.60
N LEU A 83 1.02 -6.67 -11.77
CA LEU A 83 1.28 -7.47 -12.97
C LEU A 83 2.65 -7.10 -13.50
N TRP A 84 3.47 -8.09 -13.84
CA TRP A 84 4.73 -7.90 -14.55
C TRP A 84 4.99 -9.07 -15.49
N ARG A 85 6.06 -8.98 -16.27
CA ARG A 85 6.46 -10.07 -17.15
C ARG A 85 6.81 -11.32 -16.34
N GLY A 86 5.96 -12.34 -16.44
CA GLY A 86 6.16 -13.63 -15.81
C GLY A 86 5.71 -13.70 -14.35
N GLY A 87 4.94 -12.74 -13.85
CA GLY A 87 4.36 -12.87 -12.53
C GLY A 87 3.27 -11.87 -12.19
N GLN A 88 2.59 -12.19 -11.11
CA GLN A 88 1.48 -11.42 -10.58
C GLN A 88 1.33 -11.67 -9.07
N TYR A 89 0.73 -10.71 -8.38
CA TYR A 89 0.15 -10.96 -7.06
C TYR A 89 -1.06 -10.06 -6.85
N CYS A 90 -1.95 -10.49 -5.96
CA CYS A 90 -3.09 -9.71 -5.54
C CYS A 90 -3.33 -9.87 -4.04
N SER A 91 -3.97 -8.87 -3.46
CA SER A 91 -4.40 -8.89 -2.06
C SER A 91 -5.64 -8.01 -1.85
N ILE A 92 -6.33 -8.27 -0.74
CA ILE A 92 -7.35 -7.40 -0.17
C ILE A 92 -6.85 -6.93 1.19
N LEU A 93 -6.62 -5.63 1.31
CA LEU A 93 -6.16 -4.96 2.53
C LEU A 93 -7.37 -4.40 3.29
N THR A 94 -7.47 -4.76 4.56
CA THR A 94 -8.41 -4.18 5.53
C THR A 94 -7.65 -3.31 6.53
N GLU A 95 -8.35 -2.67 7.47
CA GLU A 95 -7.72 -1.87 8.53
C GLU A 95 -6.80 -2.69 9.44
N ILE A 96 -7.13 -3.96 9.69
CA ILE A 96 -6.45 -4.77 10.69
C ILE A 96 -5.67 -5.96 10.12
N GLY A 97 -5.70 -6.17 8.80
CA GLY A 97 -5.10 -7.35 8.19
C GLY A 97 -5.22 -7.45 6.67
N ILE A 98 -4.62 -8.48 6.11
CA ILE A 98 -4.54 -8.74 4.66
C ILE A 98 -5.03 -10.15 4.33
N VAL A 99 -5.85 -10.27 3.29
CA VAL A 99 -6.07 -11.53 2.58
C VAL A 99 -5.25 -11.50 1.29
N GLY A 100 -4.23 -12.34 1.19
CA GLY A 100 -3.26 -12.33 0.10
C GLY A 100 -3.26 -13.63 -0.72
N CYS A 101 -2.76 -13.56 -1.94
CA CYS A 101 -2.47 -14.77 -2.72
C CYS A 101 -1.23 -15.53 -2.17
N GLY A 102 -0.93 -16.69 -2.75
CA GLY A 102 0.11 -17.60 -2.25
C GLY A 102 1.57 -17.10 -2.26
N ILE A 103 1.84 -15.85 -2.68
CA ILE A 103 3.19 -15.27 -2.66
C ILE A 103 3.57 -14.67 -1.29
N TYR A 104 2.57 -14.33 -0.46
CA TYR A 104 2.82 -13.73 0.84
C TYR A 104 3.32 -14.77 1.82
N ASP A 105 4.31 -14.39 2.62
CA ASP A 105 4.83 -15.18 3.73
C ASP A 105 3.88 -15.08 4.95
N LEU A 106 3.86 -16.13 5.77
CA LEU A 106 3.13 -16.19 7.04
C LEU A 106 4.04 -16.03 8.26
N GLU A 107 5.32 -16.39 8.14
CA GLU A 107 6.26 -16.37 9.27
C GLU A 107 6.57 -14.93 9.68
N THR A 108 7.05 -14.12 8.74
CA THR A 108 7.40 -12.71 8.95
C THR A 108 6.25 -11.91 9.54
N PRO A 109 5.03 -11.84 8.96
CA PRO A 109 3.95 -11.05 9.55
C PRO A 109 3.47 -11.59 10.91
N ALA A 110 3.63 -12.89 11.18
CA ALA A 110 3.29 -13.44 12.50
C ALA A 110 4.22 -12.90 13.59
N GLU A 111 5.51 -12.71 13.32
CA GLU A 111 6.46 -12.10 14.27
C GLU A 111 6.04 -10.69 14.70
N PHE A 112 5.41 -9.94 13.79
CA PHE A 112 4.91 -8.58 14.03
C PHE A 112 3.45 -8.54 14.49
N GLY A 113 2.82 -9.67 14.78
CA GLY A 113 1.43 -9.73 15.22
C GLY A 113 0.40 -9.27 14.17
N GLN A 114 0.74 -9.34 12.87
CA GLN A 114 -0.15 -8.94 11.79
C GLN A 114 -1.14 -10.06 11.45
N ALA A 115 -2.39 -9.69 11.17
CA ALA A 115 -3.42 -10.64 10.73
C ALA A 115 -3.32 -10.87 9.22
N ILE A 116 -2.81 -12.03 8.79
CA ILE A 116 -2.71 -12.41 7.38
C ILE A 116 -3.42 -13.73 7.15
N ALA A 117 -4.20 -13.82 6.07
CA ALA A 117 -4.77 -15.05 5.56
C ALA A 117 -4.34 -15.25 4.10
N ILE A 118 -3.93 -16.47 3.75
CA ILE A 118 -3.38 -16.80 2.44
C ILE A 118 -4.37 -17.66 1.68
N ALA A 119 -4.80 -17.18 0.52
CA ALA A 119 -5.54 -17.96 -0.46
C ALA A 119 -4.58 -18.48 -1.55
N LYS A 120 -4.81 -19.70 -2.03
CA LYS A 120 -3.95 -20.33 -3.04
C LYS A 120 -4.74 -20.65 -4.31
N GLY A 121 -4.28 -20.10 -5.43
CA GLY A 121 -4.72 -20.47 -6.76
C GLY A 121 -4.02 -21.73 -7.28
N THR A 122 -4.46 -22.20 -8.43
CA THR A 122 -3.81 -23.29 -9.16
C THR A 122 -3.20 -22.77 -10.45
N PRO A 123 -2.27 -23.50 -11.10
CA PRO A 123 -1.79 -23.11 -12.42
C PRO A 123 -2.90 -22.92 -13.45
N ASP A 124 -4.00 -23.69 -13.34
CA ASP A 124 -5.16 -23.58 -14.22
C ASP A 124 -6.09 -22.40 -13.85
N HIS A 125 -6.08 -21.99 -12.58
CA HIS A 125 -6.89 -20.90 -12.05
C HIS A 125 -6.02 -20.00 -11.14
N PRO A 126 -5.17 -19.15 -11.73
CA PRO A 126 -4.27 -18.29 -10.99
C PRO A 126 -5.02 -17.09 -10.41
N LEU A 127 -4.63 -16.67 -9.20
CA LEU A 127 -5.20 -15.49 -8.54
C LEU A 127 -4.52 -14.25 -9.13
N THR A 128 -5.24 -13.49 -9.93
CA THR A 128 -4.74 -12.35 -10.71
C THR A 128 -5.30 -11.04 -10.19
N TYR A 129 -6.60 -11.02 -9.93
CA TYR A 129 -7.35 -9.88 -9.44
C TYR A 129 -7.77 -10.11 -7.99
N PRO A 130 -8.06 -9.03 -7.24
CA PRO A 130 -8.52 -9.19 -5.86
C PRO A 130 -9.87 -9.92 -5.78
N GLU A 131 -10.69 -9.89 -6.83
CA GLU A 131 -11.92 -10.69 -6.95
C GLU A 131 -11.68 -12.19 -6.83
N ASP A 132 -10.58 -12.69 -7.40
CA ASP A 132 -10.26 -14.11 -7.42
C ASP A 132 -10.05 -14.65 -6.00
N LEU A 133 -9.63 -13.78 -5.07
CA LEU A 133 -9.45 -14.13 -3.66
C LEU A 133 -10.78 -14.39 -2.95
N LEU A 134 -11.89 -13.82 -3.43
CA LEU A 134 -13.18 -13.87 -2.72
C LEU A 134 -13.72 -15.29 -2.61
N GLU A 135 -13.52 -16.08 -3.67
CA GLU A 135 -13.98 -17.46 -3.77
C GLU A 135 -12.87 -18.48 -3.48
N ALA A 136 -11.61 -18.06 -3.57
CA ALA A 136 -10.47 -18.91 -3.27
C ALA A 136 -10.46 -19.37 -1.81
N SER A 137 -10.03 -20.61 -1.60
CA SER A 137 -9.92 -21.20 -0.27
C SER A 137 -8.66 -20.73 0.45
N ILE A 138 -8.81 -20.37 1.72
CA ILE A 138 -7.69 -20.04 2.60
C ILE A 138 -6.93 -21.33 2.94
N VAL A 139 -5.62 -21.32 2.72
CA VAL A 139 -4.73 -22.47 2.99
C VAL A 139 -3.84 -22.26 4.21
N GLY A 140 -3.68 -21.02 4.67
CA GLY A 140 -2.84 -20.69 5.81
C GLY A 140 -3.20 -19.34 6.42
N VAL A 141 -2.96 -19.19 7.71
CA VAL A 141 -3.30 -18.00 8.49
C VAL A 141 -2.22 -17.73 9.54
N THR A 142 -2.02 -16.47 9.90
CA THR A 142 -1.19 -16.11 11.06
C THR A 142 -1.96 -16.35 12.38
N PRO A 143 -1.26 -16.46 13.53
CA PRO A 143 -1.91 -16.59 14.83
C PRO A 143 -2.93 -15.48 15.12
N GLN A 144 -2.60 -14.23 14.73
CA GLN A 144 -3.52 -13.11 14.90
C GLN A 144 -4.77 -13.28 14.04
N ALA A 145 -4.64 -13.71 12.77
CA ALA A 145 -5.80 -13.99 11.93
C ALA A 145 -6.65 -15.15 12.48
N ALA A 146 -6.02 -16.19 13.04
CA ALA A 146 -6.71 -17.29 13.69
C ALA A 146 -7.51 -16.83 14.92
N ALA A 147 -6.98 -15.89 15.71
CA ALA A 147 -7.67 -15.29 16.85
C ALA A 147 -8.93 -14.51 16.44
N LEU A 148 -8.99 -14.00 15.20
CA LEU A 148 -10.19 -13.39 14.60
C LEU A 148 -11.22 -14.43 14.10
N GLY A 149 -10.95 -15.72 14.30
CA GLY A 149 -11.81 -16.82 13.85
C GLY A 149 -11.67 -17.18 12.37
N ILE A 150 -10.59 -16.75 11.72
CA ILE A 150 -10.27 -17.13 10.34
C ILE A 150 -9.59 -18.49 10.36
N GLN A 151 -10.05 -19.41 9.51
CA GLN A 151 -9.56 -20.79 9.49
C GLN A 151 -9.27 -21.25 8.05
N PRO A 152 -8.29 -22.15 7.85
CA PRO A 152 -8.11 -22.81 6.56
C PRO A 152 -9.39 -23.51 6.11
N GLY A 153 -9.66 -23.50 4.80
CA GLY A 153 -10.88 -24.01 4.19
C GLY A 153 -11.99 -22.97 4.00
N GLN A 154 -11.96 -21.85 4.74
CA GLN A 154 -12.87 -20.72 4.50
C GLN A 154 -12.59 -20.04 3.15
N THR A 155 -13.57 -19.31 2.62
CA THR A 155 -13.35 -18.47 1.43
C THR A 155 -12.65 -17.16 1.81
N GLY A 156 -11.94 -16.54 0.88
CA GLY A 156 -11.33 -15.24 1.15
C GLY A 156 -12.34 -14.15 1.47
N ARG A 157 -13.56 -14.20 0.91
CA ARG A 157 -14.65 -13.30 1.33
C ARG A 157 -14.95 -13.43 2.82
N GLN A 158 -15.08 -14.65 3.34
CA GLN A 158 -15.33 -14.87 4.77
C GLN A 158 -14.18 -14.34 5.64
N ALA A 159 -12.93 -14.51 5.19
CA ALA A 159 -11.78 -13.97 5.89
C ALA A 159 -11.80 -12.43 5.95
N VAL A 160 -12.08 -11.76 4.83
CA VAL A 160 -12.18 -10.29 4.78
C VAL A 160 -13.31 -9.79 5.68
N GLU A 161 -14.50 -10.42 5.63
CA GLU A 161 -15.63 -10.02 6.47
C GLU A 161 -15.31 -10.13 7.96
N ARG A 162 -14.58 -11.16 8.38
CA ARG A 162 -14.13 -11.31 9.79
C ARG A 162 -13.16 -10.20 10.19
N MET A 163 -12.20 -9.85 9.33
CA MET A 163 -11.27 -8.76 9.60
C MET A 163 -12.02 -7.42 9.74
N LEU A 164 -12.95 -7.14 8.83
CA LEU A 164 -13.76 -5.92 8.86
C LEU A 164 -14.69 -5.86 10.08
N ALA A 165 -15.32 -6.97 10.46
CA ALA A 165 -16.18 -7.05 11.65
C ALA A 165 -15.39 -6.79 12.95
N ALA A 166 -14.16 -7.31 13.04
CA ALA A 166 -13.29 -7.08 14.19
C ALA A 166 -12.82 -5.61 14.26
N ALA A 167 -12.47 -4.98 13.14
CA ALA A 167 -12.13 -3.57 13.07
C ALA A 167 -13.27 -2.70 13.62
N ARG A 168 -14.50 -2.91 13.12
CA ARG A 168 -15.70 -2.20 13.60
C ARG A 168 -15.95 -2.37 15.10
N SER A 169 -15.71 -3.57 15.63
CA SER A 169 -15.90 -3.87 17.05
C SER A 169 -14.89 -3.14 17.94
N SER A 170 -13.66 -2.95 17.47
CA SER A 170 -12.65 -2.17 18.18
C SER A 170 -12.97 -0.67 18.22
N THR A 171 -13.52 -0.11 17.13
CA THR A 171 -13.92 1.31 17.07
C THR A 171 -15.07 1.63 18.03
N ASN A 172 -16.02 0.70 18.19
CA ASN A 172 -17.17 0.89 19.07
C ASN A 172 -16.87 0.76 20.57
N SER A 173 -15.73 0.16 20.93
CA SER A 173 -15.32 -0.01 22.34
C SER A 173 -14.47 1.15 22.86
N ALA A 174 -14.06 2.07 21.98
CA ALA A 174 -13.21 3.22 22.30
C ALA A 174 -13.98 4.55 22.40
N ASN A 175 -15.31 4.53 22.27
CA ASN A 175 -16.23 5.65 22.48
C ASN A 175 -17.12 5.39 23.69
#